data_AF-A0A9N9A9L6-F1
#
_entry.id   AF-A0A9N9A9L6-F1
#
_cell.length_a   1.000
_cell.length_b   1.000
_cell.length_c   1.000
_cell.angle_alpha   90.00
_cell.angle_beta   90.00
_cell.angle_gamma   90.00
#
_symmetry.space_group_name_H-M   'P 1'
#
loop_
_entity.id
_entity.type
_entity.pdbx_description
1 polymer ?
#
loop_
_entity_poly.entity_id
_entity_poly.type
_entity_poly.pdbx_seq_one_letter_code
_entity_poly.pdbx_strand_id
1 'polypeptide(L)'
;MEYEDMKRVASKDLFERYDHLCFRQAIRRMPDFRWCKNPNCGSGQEHFERDDAPIMICVACKKMTCYTHDVPWHEGRTCAQYDIERQTTEGATRDTIDRETKPCPKCHIRIFKSGEDVFLTLR
;
A
#
# COMPACT_ATOMS: atom_id res chain seq x y z
N MET A 1 9.10 3.70 -30.05
CA MET A 1 7.83 4.42 -30.29
C MET A 1 7.81 5.52 -29.26
N GLU A 2 8.00 6.75 -29.72
CA GLU A 2 8.15 7.90 -28.82
C GLU A 2 6.79 8.33 -28.25
N TYR A 3 6.79 9.05 -27.13
CA TYR A 3 5.56 9.53 -26.49
C TYR A 3 4.66 10.34 -27.45
N GLU A 4 5.29 11.17 -28.29
CA GLU A 4 4.61 11.96 -29.32
C GLU A 4 4.01 11.10 -30.46
N ASP A 5 4.61 9.96 -30.78
CA ASP A 5 4.05 9.04 -31.77
C ASP A 5 2.74 8.42 -31.26
N MET A 6 2.73 8.01 -29.99
CA MET A 6 1.54 7.48 -29.33
C MET A 6 0.42 8.52 -29.25
N LYS A 7 0.77 9.78 -28.93
CA LYS A 7 -0.20 10.89 -28.88
C LYS A 7 -0.91 11.16 -30.20
N ARG A 8 -0.21 10.95 -31.32
CA ARG A 8 -0.73 11.21 -32.66
C ARG A 8 -1.59 10.07 -33.20
N VAL A 9 -1.28 8.83 -32.85
CA VAL A 9 -1.86 7.64 -33.50
C VAL A 9 -2.93 6.96 -32.63
N ALA A 10 -2.84 7.06 -31.31
CA ALA A 10 -3.77 6.41 -30.40
C ALA A 10 -5.12 7.14 -30.32
N SER A 11 -6.19 6.37 -30.04
CA SER A 11 -7.45 6.97 -29.60
C SER A 11 -7.27 7.68 -28.27
N LYS A 12 -8.16 8.64 -27.96
CA LYS A 12 -8.10 9.43 -26.72
C LYS A 12 -7.99 8.53 -25.47
N ASP A 13 -8.87 7.54 -25.34
CA ASP A 13 -8.87 6.61 -24.21
C ASP A 13 -7.58 5.79 -24.09
N LEU A 14 -7.00 5.37 -25.22
CA LEU A 14 -5.76 4.61 -25.23
C LEU A 14 -4.57 5.49 -24.86
N PHE A 15 -4.54 6.72 -25.37
CA PHE A 15 -3.50 7.68 -25.04
C PHE A 15 -3.53 8.07 -23.57
N GLU A 16 -4.71 8.34 -22.99
CA GLU A 16 -4.85 8.65 -21.57
C GLU A 16 -4.33 7.51 -20.67
N ARG A 17 -4.63 6.25 -21.03
CA ARG A 17 -4.08 5.08 -20.33
C ARG A 17 -2.56 5.00 -20.48
N TYR A 18 -2.04 5.22 -21.68
CA TYR A 18 -0.61 5.22 -21.95
C TYR A 18 0.12 6.30 -21.14
N ASP A 19 -0.37 7.53 -21.18
CA ASP A 19 0.18 8.67 -20.45
C ASP A 19 0.20 8.41 -18.93
N HIS A 20 -0.91 7.93 -18.37
CA HIS A 20 -0.98 7.57 -16.96
C HIS A 20 0.04 6.47 -16.58
N LEU A 21 0.28 5.48 -17.43
CA LEU A 21 1.30 4.46 -17.22
C LEU A 21 2.72 5.03 -17.30
N CYS A 22 3.00 5.88 -18.28
CA CYS A 22 4.27 6.58 -18.43
C CYS A 22 4.58 7.45 -17.20
N PHE A 23 3.61 8.23 -16.74
CA PHE A 23 3.70 9.05 -15.55
C PHE A 23 3.99 8.20 -14.29
N ARG A 24 3.25 7.11 -14.10
CA ARG A 24 3.50 6.18 -12.99
C ARG A 24 4.87 5.53 -13.08
N GLN A 25 5.34 5.21 -14.28
CA GLN A 25 6.67 4.64 -14.49
C GLN A 25 7.77 5.64 -14.15
N ALA A 26 7.62 6.91 -14.56
CA ALA A 26 8.54 7.99 -14.23
C ALA A 26 8.61 8.21 -12.72
N ILE A 27 7.45 8.29 -12.06
CA ILE A 27 7.37 8.45 -10.59
C ILE A 27 8.02 7.30 -9.84
N ARG A 28 7.82 6.05 -10.28
CA ARG A 28 8.45 4.88 -9.64
C ARG A 28 9.98 4.93 -9.64
N ARG A 29 10.59 5.74 -10.50
CA ARG A 29 12.06 5.91 -10.57
C ARG A 29 12.57 6.98 -9.60
N MET A 30 11.70 7.76 -8.98
CA MET A 30 12.06 8.81 -8.01
C MET A 30 11.99 8.25 -6.59
N PRO A 31 13.12 7.91 -5.95
CA PRO A 31 13.13 7.25 -4.64
C PRO A 31 12.60 8.15 -3.52
N ASP A 32 12.74 9.46 -3.67
CA ASP A 32 12.27 10.50 -2.74
C ASP A 32 10.79 10.82 -2.86
N PHE A 33 10.13 10.35 -3.93
CA PHE A 33 8.74 10.70 -4.19
C PHE A 33 7.80 9.89 -3.30
N ARG A 34 6.81 10.57 -2.72
CA ARG A 34 5.71 9.96 -1.97
C ARG A 34 4.37 10.57 -2.36
N TRP A 35 3.34 9.75 -2.38
CA TRP A 35 1.95 10.19 -2.56
C TRP A 35 1.36 10.66 -1.23
N CYS A 36 0.51 11.67 -1.25
CA CYS A 36 -0.25 12.06 -0.07
C CYS A 36 -1.18 10.92 0.37
N LYS A 37 -1.23 10.67 1.67
CA LYS A 37 -2.06 9.61 2.28
C LYS A 37 -3.43 10.08 2.73
N ASN A 38 -3.79 11.32 2.40
CA ASN A 38 -5.15 11.80 2.56
C ASN A 38 -6.01 11.29 1.38
N PRO A 39 -7.07 10.49 1.61
CA PRO A 39 -7.91 9.95 0.52
C PRO A 39 -8.53 11.03 -0.38
N ASN A 40 -8.71 12.24 0.14
CA ASN A 40 -9.26 13.38 -0.60
C ASN A 40 -8.18 14.20 -1.33
N CYS A 41 -6.93 13.73 -1.37
CA CYS A 41 -5.80 14.44 -1.95
C CYS A 41 -4.99 13.54 -2.88
N GLY A 42 -4.98 13.87 -4.17
CA GLY A 42 -4.20 13.15 -5.18
C GLY A 42 -2.80 13.70 -5.43
N SER A 43 -2.29 14.62 -4.60
CA SER A 43 -0.96 15.21 -4.81
C SER A 43 0.15 14.27 -4.34
N GLY A 44 1.32 14.39 -4.94
CA GLY A 44 2.56 13.80 -4.45
C GLY A 44 3.70 14.80 -4.51
N GLN A 45 4.76 14.53 -3.76
CA GLN A 45 5.92 15.41 -3.63
C GLN A 45 7.19 14.61 -3.33
N GLU A 46 8.34 15.22 -3.59
CA GLU A 46 9.63 14.69 -3.17
C GLU A 46 9.97 15.13 -1.75
N HIS A 47 10.72 14.29 -1.05
CA HIS A 47 11.18 14.54 0.31
C HIS A 47 12.65 14.12 0.48
N PHE A 48 13.56 15.07 0.26
CA PHE A 48 15.01 14.81 0.18
C PHE A 48 15.66 14.43 1.52
N GLU A 49 15.06 14.80 2.64
CA GLU A 49 15.57 14.45 3.98
C GLU A 49 15.29 12.98 4.34
N ARG A 50 14.46 12.29 3.55
CA ARG A 50 14.14 10.86 3.66
C ARG A 50 13.83 10.45 5.11
N ASP A 51 14.60 9.50 5.65
CA ASP A 51 14.43 8.91 6.97
C ASP A 51 15.06 9.76 8.09
N ASP A 52 15.92 10.73 7.76
CA ASP A 52 16.52 11.64 8.74
C ASP A 52 15.49 12.63 9.30
N ALA A 53 14.48 12.99 8.49
CA ALA A 53 13.33 13.78 8.90
C ALA A 53 12.04 13.17 8.33
N PRO A 54 11.48 12.11 8.95
CA PRO A 54 10.42 11.31 8.34
C PRO A 54 9.04 12.01 8.27
N ILE A 55 8.90 13.20 8.86
CA ILE A 55 7.66 13.98 8.82
C ILE A 55 7.58 14.73 7.50
N MET A 56 6.73 14.26 6.59
CA MET A 56 6.44 14.95 5.34
C MET A 56 5.11 15.70 5.44
N ILE A 57 5.11 16.99 5.13
CA ILE A 57 3.89 17.83 5.10
C ILE A 57 3.45 18.03 3.65
N CYS A 58 2.23 17.60 3.34
CA CYS A 58 1.67 17.73 2.00
C CYS A 58 1.58 19.20 1.57
N VAL A 59 2.18 19.56 0.43
CA VAL A 59 2.14 20.95 -0.10
C VAL A 59 0.71 21.41 -0.38
N ALA A 60 -0.15 20.53 -0.88
CA ALA A 60 -1.52 20.85 -1.30
C ALA A 60 -2.52 20.92 -0.14
N CYS A 61 -2.56 19.91 0.74
CA CYS A 61 -3.58 19.81 1.80
C CYS A 61 -3.05 19.93 3.24
N LYS A 62 -1.75 20.12 3.42
CA LYS A 62 -1.07 20.28 4.73
C LYS A 62 -1.18 19.09 5.69
N LYS A 63 -1.73 17.95 5.25
CA LYS A 63 -1.72 16.71 6.03
C LYS A 63 -0.31 16.15 6.15
N MET A 64 -0.01 15.63 7.33
CA MET A 64 1.27 15.02 7.66
C MET A 64 1.24 13.52 7.35
N THR A 65 2.35 13.02 6.84
CA THR A 65 2.57 11.61 6.49
C THR A 65 3.97 11.18 6.90
N CYS A 66 4.14 9.90 7.24
CA CYS A 66 5.45 9.34 7.51
C CYS A 66 6.12 8.91 6.19
N TYR A 67 7.29 9.46 5.89
CA TYR A 67 8.09 9.12 4.71
C TYR A 67 8.57 7.66 4.74
N THR A 68 9.07 7.22 5.91
CA THR A 68 9.66 5.89 6.13
C THR A 68 8.62 4.78 5.97
N HIS A 69 7.44 4.95 6.58
CA HIS A 69 6.38 3.95 6.60
C HIS A 69 5.35 4.10 5.48
N ASP A 70 5.38 5.22 4.76
CA ASP A 70 4.45 5.53 3.67
C ASP A 70 2.95 5.48 4.08
N VAL A 71 2.65 6.00 5.28
CA VAL A 71 1.32 6.04 5.94
C VAL A 71 0.98 7.45 6.47
N PRO A 72 -0.27 7.73 6.88
CA PRO A 72 -0.57 8.94 7.67
C PRO A 72 0.34 9.06 8.89
N TRP A 73 0.69 10.29 9.26
CA TRP A 73 1.62 10.52 10.37
C TRP A 73 1.11 9.94 11.68
N HIS A 74 1.96 9.18 12.37
CA HIS A 74 1.67 8.58 13.66
C HIS A 74 2.06 9.55 14.79
N GLU A 75 1.17 10.51 15.07
CA GLU A 75 1.35 11.52 16.11
C GLU A 75 1.70 10.88 17.47
N GLY A 76 2.64 11.51 18.19
CA GLY A 76 3.08 11.07 19.52
C GLY A 76 3.97 9.83 19.53
N ARG A 77 4.33 9.27 18.36
CA ARG A 77 5.17 8.08 18.25
C ARG A 77 6.36 8.34 17.32
N THR A 78 7.53 7.85 17.73
CA THR A 78 8.69 7.71 16.83
C THR A 78 8.47 6.56 15.85
N CYS A 79 9.22 6.55 14.74
CA CYS A 79 9.14 5.44 13.78
C CYS A 79 9.38 4.07 14.45
N ALA A 80 10.38 3.97 15.33
CA ALA A 80 10.68 2.74 16.06
C ALA A 80 9.53 2.26 16.96
N GLN A 81 8.84 3.19 17.63
CA GLN A 81 7.66 2.84 18.45
C GLN A 81 6.51 2.35 17.58
N TYR A 82 6.30 2.98 16.43
CA TYR A 82 5.29 2.56 15.46
C TYR A 82 5.55 1.14 14.94
N ASP A 83 6.81 0.79 14.65
CA ASP A 83 7.19 -0.56 14.21
C ASP A 83 6.89 -1.64 15.26
N ILE A 84 7.21 -1.37 16.53
CA ILE A 84 6.95 -2.32 17.62
C ILE A 84 5.44 -2.59 17.77
N GLU A 85 4.63 -1.53 17.74
CA GLU A 85 3.16 -1.64 17.85
C GLU A 85 2.58 -2.39 16.65
N ARG A 86 3.07 -2.09 15.44
CA ARG A 86 2.63 -2.75 14.22
C ARG A 86 2.97 -4.24 14.23
N GLN A 87 4.19 -4.61 14.60
CA GLN A 87 4.61 -6.02 14.71
C GLN A 87 3.78 -6.78 15.75
N THR A 88 3.49 -6.15 16.88
CA THR A 88 2.65 -6.74 17.93
C THR A 88 1.22 -6.98 17.41
N THR A 89 0.67 -6.01 16.69
CA THR A 89 -0.69 -6.08 16.14
C THR A 89 -0.80 -7.13 15.02
N GLU A 90 0.18 -7.17 14.11
CA GLU A 90 0.28 -8.19 13.06
C GLU A 90 0.47 -9.60 13.66
N GLY A 91 1.25 -9.72 14.73
CA GLY A 91 1.39 -10.95 15.51
C GLY A 91 0.06 -11.41 16.11
N ALA A 92 -0.65 -10.53 16.82
CA ALA A 92 -1.95 -10.84 17.40
C ALA A 92 -3.02 -11.21 16.34
N THR A 93 -2.97 -10.55 15.18
CA THR A 93 -3.83 -10.87 14.03
C THR A 93 -3.54 -12.26 13.49
N ARG A 94 -2.25 -12.60 13.32
CA ARG A 94 -1.81 -13.93 12.89
C ARG A 94 -2.23 -15.01 13.88
N ASP A 95 -2.04 -14.78 15.18
CA ASP A 95 -2.42 -15.73 16.23
C ASP A 95 -3.94 -16.00 16.25
N THR A 96 -4.75 -14.97 15.96
CA THR A 96 -6.20 -15.10 15.83
C THR A 96 -6.56 -15.95 14.61
N ILE A 97 -5.93 -15.71 13.46
CA ILE A 97 -6.11 -16.53 12.26
C ILE A 97 -5.68 -17.98 12.52
N ASP A 98 -4.56 -18.21 13.21
CA ASP A 98 -4.05 -19.54 13.56
C ASP A 98 -4.98 -20.30 14.51
N ARG A 99 -5.62 -19.60 15.45
CA ARG A 99 -6.59 -20.19 16.38
C ARG A 99 -7.92 -20.55 15.69
N GLU A 100 -8.37 -19.70 14.78
CA GLU A 100 -9.70 -19.81 14.16
C GLU A 100 -9.70 -20.61 12.85
N THR A 101 -8.54 -20.78 12.23
CA THR A 101 -8.39 -21.49 10.95
C THR A 101 -7.41 -22.65 11.04
N LYS A 102 -7.64 -23.70 10.24
CA LYS A 102 -6.70 -24.80 10.06
C LYS A 102 -6.35 -24.95 8.58
N PRO A 103 -5.11 -25.34 8.23
CA PRO A 103 -4.76 -25.62 6.84
C PRO A 103 -5.44 -26.91 6.36
N CYS A 104 -6.01 -26.88 5.16
CA CYS A 104 -6.49 -28.08 4.49
C CYS A 104 -5.30 -29.01 4.16
N PRO A 105 -5.31 -30.30 4.54
CA PRO A 105 -4.19 -31.21 4.31
C PRO A 105 -3.89 -31.48 2.83
N LYS A 106 -4.81 -31.18 1.91
CA LYS A 106 -4.65 -31.41 0.47
C LYS A 106 -4.09 -30.20 -0.28
N CYS A 107 -4.56 -28.99 0.03
CA CYS A 107 -4.22 -27.77 -0.72
C CYS A 107 -3.60 -26.64 0.14
N HIS A 108 -3.46 -26.85 1.45
CA HIS A 108 -2.84 -25.94 2.43
C HIS A 108 -3.53 -24.57 2.60
N ILE A 109 -4.67 -24.35 1.94
CA ILE A 109 -5.53 -23.19 2.15
C ILE A 109 -6.15 -23.29 3.55
N ARG A 110 -6.15 -22.17 4.29
CA ARG A 110 -6.71 -22.06 5.63
C ARG A 110 -8.24 -21.96 5.58
N ILE A 111 -8.92 -22.78 6.38
CA ILE A 111 -10.38 -22.85 6.49
C ILE A 111 -10.83 -22.59 7.93
N PHE A 112 -11.97 -21.93 8.11
CA PHE A 112 -12.55 -21.67 9.43
C PHE A 112 -13.08 -22.95 10.09
N LYS A 113 -12.85 -23.11 11.39
CA LYS A 113 -13.35 -24.26 12.15
C LYS A 113 -14.80 -24.01 12.60
N SER A 114 -15.80 -24.37 11.79
CA SER A 114 -17.17 -24.55 12.30
C SER A 114 -17.24 -25.87 13.07
N GLY A 115 -17.71 -25.81 14.32
CA GLY A 115 -17.87 -27.00 15.17
C GLY A 115 -18.97 -27.93 14.67
N GLU A 116 -18.69 -29.22 14.85
CA GLU A 116 -19.52 -30.42 14.67
C GLU A 116 -19.69 -30.96 13.23
N ASP A 117 -19.42 -32.26 13.11
CA ASP A 117 -19.27 -33.05 11.90
C ASP A 117 -20.33 -32.79 10.82
N VAL A 118 -19.90 -32.26 9.68
CA VAL A 118 -20.53 -32.60 8.40
C VAL A 118 -19.45 -32.74 7.34
N PHE A 119 -19.37 -33.92 6.74
CA PHE A 119 -18.69 -34.17 5.49
C PHE A 119 -19.17 -33.15 4.44
N LEU A 120 -18.43 -32.06 4.24
CA LEU A 120 -18.61 -31.19 3.08
C LEU A 120 -17.81 -31.81 1.94
N THR A 121 -18.45 -32.76 1.26
CA THR A 121 -18.09 -33.12 -0.12
C THR A 121 -18.15 -31.85 -0.97
N LEU A 122 -16.98 -31.35 -1.37
CA LEU A 122 -16.88 -30.43 -2.50
C LEU A 122 -17.37 -31.19 -3.74
N ARG A 123 -18.52 -30.80 -4.26
CA ARG A 123 -18.98 -31.18 -5.59
C ARG A 123 -18.43 -30.19 -6.61
#